data_AF-A0A9D8A126-F1
#
_entry.id   AF-A0A9D8A126-F1
#
_cell.length_a   1.000
_cell.length_b   1.000
_cell.length_c   1.000
_cell.angle_alpha   90.00
_cell.angle_beta   90.00
_cell.angle_gamma   90.00
#
_symmetry.space_group_name_H-M   'P 1'
#
loop_
_entity.id
_entity.type
_entity.pdbx_description
1 polymer ?
#
loop_
_entity_poly.entity_id
_entity_poly.type
_entity_poly.pdbx_seq_one_letter_code
_entity_poly.pdbx_strand_id
1 'polypeptide(L)' 'MKCGWITAPENPKQLTEMIKYVLDQPSEASKKGLKARGKWKRKYCLDVIQEELLKVFDKYNAK' A
#
# COMPACT_ATOMS: atom_id res chain seq x y z
N MET A 1 -8.91 3.56 3.06
CA MET A 1 -8.13 4.77 2.67
C MET A 1 -7.23 4.43 1.48
N LYS A 2 -7.48 5.02 0.30
CA LYS A 2 -6.67 4.80 -0.91
C LYS A 2 -5.31 5.51 -0.75
N CYS A 3 -4.21 4.77 -0.84
CA CYS A 3 -2.84 5.27 -0.63
C CYS A 3 -2.02 5.43 -1.93
N GLY A 4 -2.69 5.40 -3.09
CA GLY A 4 -2.06 5.53 -4.39
C GLY A 4 -3.11 5.73 -5.47
N TRP A 5 -2.74 5.40 -6.71
CA TRP A 5 -3.61 5.39 -7.88
C TRP A 5 -3.66 3.99 -8.46
N ILE A 6 -4.79 3.65 -9.09
CA ILE A 6 -5.03 2.36 -9.73
C ILE A 6 -5.47 2.69 -11.14
N THR A 7 -4.80 2.09 -12.12
CA THR A 7 -5.16 2.17 -13.54
C THR A 7 -5.52 0.77 -14.03
N ALA A 8 -6.32 0.69 -15.09
CA ALA A 8 -6.64 -0.59 -15.72
C ALA A 8 -5.37 -1.18 -16.36
N PRO A 9 -5.07 -2.48 -16.15
CA PRO A 9 -3.88 -3.12 -16.73
C PRO A 9 -3.83 -3.06 -18.27
N GLU A 10 -5.00 -3.09 -18.90
CA GLU A 10 -5.19 -3.24 -20.34
C GLU A 10 -5.20 -1.89 -21.08
N ASN A 11 -4.99 -0.78 -20.36
CA ASN A 11 -5.04 0.57 -20.91
C ASN A 11 -3.75 1.36 -20.67
N PRO A 12 -2.74 1.22 -21.55
CA PRO A 12 -1.47 1.96 -21.47
C PRO A 12 -1.62 3.48 -21.59
N LYS A 13 -2.65 3.96 -22.31
CA LYS A 13 -2.91 5.41 -22.42
C LYS A 13 -3.30 5.99 -21.06
N GLN A 14 -4.20 5.32 -20.34
CA GLN A 14 -4.59 5.72 -18.99
C GLN A 14 -3.40 5.68 -18.01
N LEU A 15 -2.52 4.68 -18.13
CA LEU A 15 -1.29 4.65 -17.33
C LEU A 15 -0.40 5.87 -17.62
N THR A 16 -0.24 6.23 -18.89
CA THR A 16 0.55 7.39 -19.30
C THR A 16 -0.03 8.70 -18.74
N GLU A 17 -1.34 8.89 -18.84
CA GLU A 17 -2.04 10.05 -18.29
C GLU A 17 -1.90 10.13 -16.77
N MET A 18 -1.99 8.99 -16.08
CA MET A 18 -1.82 8.93 -14.63
C MET A 18 -0.39 9.28 -14.22
N ILE A 19 0.63 8.78 -14.93
CA ILE A 19 2.04 9.13 -14.68
C ILE A 19 2.23 10.64 -14.82
N LYS A 20 1.71 11.25 -15.90
CA LYS A 20 1.78 12.71 -16.09
C LYS A 20 1.12 13.46 -14.95
N TYR A 21 -0.12 13.09 -14.59
CA TYR A 21 -0.85 13.69 -13.47
C TYR A 21 -0.05 13.66 -12.16
N VAL A 22 0.59 12.53 -11.83
CA VAL A 22 1.38 12.38 -10.60
C VAL A 22 2.60 13.31 -10.61
N LEU A 23 3.27 13.46 -11.76
CA LEU A 23 4.41 14.36 -11.91
C LEU A 23 4.01 15.84 -11.83
N ASP A 24 2.84 16.18 -12.37
CA ASP A 24 2.30 17.55 -12.36
C ASP A 24 1.74 17.95 -10.99
N GLN A 25 1.51 17.00 -10.07
CA GLN A 25 0.92 17.22 -8.74
C GLN A 25 1.81 16.74 -7.59
N PRO A 26 3.03 17.29 -7.42
CA PRO A 26 4.03 16.77 -6.47
C PRO A 26 3.58 16.80 -5.00
N SER A 27 2.76 17.78 -4.60
CA SER A 27 2.22 17.87 -3.24
C SER A 27 1.24 16.73 -2.94
N GLU A 28 0.36 16.40 -3.88
CA GLU A 28 -0.56 15.28 -3.73
C GLU A 28 0.19 13.95 -3.73
N ALA A 29 1.17 13.80 -4.63
CA ALA A 29 2.04 12.64 -4.70
C ALA A 29 2.78 12.38 -3.40
N SER A 30 3.38 13.41 -2.81
CA SER A 30 4.05 13.30 -1.51
C SER A 30 3.07 12.87 -0.40
N LYS A 31 1.90 13.50 -0.32
CA LYS A 31 0.85 13.15 0.67
C LYS A 31 0.40 11.69 0.53
N LYS A 32 0.20 11.20 -0.70
CA LYS A 32 -0.18 9.80 -0.94
C LYS A 32 0.96 8.83 -0.64
N GLY A 33 2.20 9.18 -0.99
CA GLY A 33 3.40 8.40 -0.64
C GLY A 33 3.57 8.21 0.87
N LEU A 34 3.42 9.28 1.65
CA LEU A 34 3.45 9.21 3.11
C LEU A 34 2.33 8.32 3.68
N LYS A 35 1.11 8.43 3.12
CA LYS A 35 -0.01 7.54 3.49
C LYS A 35 0.29 6.07 3.15
N ALA A 36 0.89 5.79 2.00
CA ALA A 36 1.30 4.44 1.60
C ALA A 36 2.35 3.88 2.57
N ARG A 37 3.38 4.66 2.89
CA ARG A 37 4.41 4.30 3.86
C ARG A 37 3.82 4.00 5.23
N GLY A 38 2.91 4.84 5.71
CA GLY A 38 2.22 4.64 6.98
C GLY A 38 1.37 3.37 6.99
N LYS A 39 0.65 3.07 5.89
CA LYS A 39 -0.12 1.83 5.76
C LYS A 39 0.78 0.60 5.77
N TRP A 40 1.91 0.65 5.04
CA TRP A 40 2.88 -0.44 5.02
C TRP A 40 3.43 -0.75 6.40
N LYS A 41 3.91 0.27 7.14
CA LYS A 41 4.42 0.09 8.50
C LYS A 41 3.42 -0.53 9.48
N ARG A 42 2.12 -0.30 9.28
CA ARG A 42 1.07 -0.81 10.20
C ARG A 42 0.52 -2.17 9.84
N LYS A 43 0.74 -2.65 8.62
CA LYS A 43 0.02 -3.84 8.09
C LYS A 43 0.89 -4.86 7.40
N TYR A 44 2.03 -4.44 6.86
CA TYR A 44 2.79 -5.24 5.91
C TYR A 44 4.29 -5.25 6.21
N CYS A 45 4.76 -4.56 7.25
CA CYS A 45 6.15 -4.72 7.68
C CYS A 45 6.33 -6.10 8.34
N LEU A 46 7.57 -6.60 8.30
CA LEU A 46 7.89 -7.94 8.76
C LEU A 46 7.47 -8.16 10.22
N ASP A 47 7.73 -7.19 11.10
CA ASP A 47 7.39 -7.27 12.51
C ASP A 47 5.88 -7.48 12.73
N VAL A 48 5.04 -6.73 12.00
CA VAL A 48 3.57 -6.87 12.06
C VAL A 48 3.13 -8.22 11.51
N ILE A 49 3.71 -8.66 10.40
CA ILE A 49 3.38 -9.97 9.81
C ILE A 49 3.76 -11.10 10.78
N GLN A 50 4.94 -11.02 11.38
CA GLN A 50 5.43 -12.01 12.34
C GLN A 50 4.54 -12.06 13.57
N GLU A 51 4.17 -10.91 14.14
CA GLU A 51 3.28 -10.84 15.30
C GLU A 51 1.92 -11.47 15.00
N GLU A 52 1.32 -11.14 13.85
CA GLU A 52 0.03 -11.71 13.44
C GLU A 52 0.12 -13.23 13.17
N LEU A 53 1.23 -13.70 12.58
CA LEU A 53 1.45 -15.13 12.40
C LEU A 53 1.59 -15.88 13.72
N LEU A 54 2.33 -15.34 14.69
CA LEU A 54 2.46 -15.94 16.02
C LEU A 54 1.11 -16.06 16.72
N LYS A 55 0.27 -15.03 16.68
CA LYS A 55 -1.11 -15.08 17.21
C LYS A 55 -1.94 -16.20 16.59
N VAL A 56 -1.79 -16.42 15.28
CA VAL A 56 -2.46 -17.52 14.59
C VAL A 56 -1.93 -18.86 15.11
N PHE A 57 -0.61 -19.05 15.18
CA PHE A 57 -0.02 -20.29 15.69
C PHE A 57 -0.42 -20.59 17.13
N ASP A 58 -0.37 -19.59 18.03
CA ASP A 58 -0.78 -19.75 19.42
C ASP A 58 -2.23 -20.21 19.53
N LYS A 59 -3.13 -19.65 18.71
CA LYS A 59 -4.54 -20.08 18.66
C LYS A 59 -4.70 -21.54 18.23
N TYR A 60 -3.87 -22.03 17.32
CA TYR A 60 -3.93 -23.42 16.86
C TYR A 60 -3.24 -24.40 17.83
N ASN A 61 -2.19 -23.96 18.53
CA ASN A 61 -1.41 -24.76 19.47
C ASN A 61 -1.96 -24.74 20.91
N ALA A 62 -2.84 -23.81 21.25
CA ALA A 62 -3.56 -23.78 22.54
C ALA A 62 -4.75 -24.77 22.60
N LYS A 63 -4.80 -25.73 21.67
CA LYS A 63 -5.65 -26.93 21.71
C LYS A 63 -4.82 -28.11 22.17
#